data_AF-A0A251NAQ2-F1
#
_entry.id   AF-A0A251NAQ2-F1
#
_cell.length_a   1.000
_cell.length_b   1.000
_cell.length_c   1.000
_cell.angle_alpha   90.00
_cell.angle_beta   90.00
_cell.angle_gamma   90.00
#
_symmetry.space_group_name_H-M   'P 1'
#
loop_
_entity.id
_entity.type
_entity.pdbx_description
1 polymer ?
#
loop_
_entity_poly.entity_id
_entity_poly.type
_entity_poly.pdbx_seq_one_letter_code
_entity_poly.pdbx_strand_id
1 'polypeptide(L)'
;MGDPTAVGQEQFSPSSLGWPPFMRVNPILDWSYRDVWAFLLTCKVPYCSLYDQGYTSIGSIYDTVPNALLCINNSSGSKEVFRPAYLLSDGRLERAGRVKKLPSSVSGHNPAVINGLDNMDLHNRSLLTASAIAVGDEILFGTVEDQIGPSLCRKLHSFGWLVSQTAVVRNDIDSVAEEVERRQSTDDMVFIYGGVGPLHSDVTTAGVAKAFGVRLAPDEEFEEYLRHLIGDQCTGDRNEMALLPEGITELLHHEKLIVPLIKCKNVIILTATNALELDEEWNCLIELMTSDDVLLMMQSFVSKHLTTNLTDVEIARPLSKLCLEFPDLYIGCHRKSRKEPLVLYFKGKDQDRIESAVEALNKKFCPGAFVEINSS
;
A
#
# COMPACT_ATOMS: atom_id res chain seq x y z
N MET A 1 -19.03 20.85 -2.45
CA MET A 1 -18.03 19.83 -2.07
C MET A 1 -18.39 19.41 -0.67
N GLY A 2 -19.26 18.41 -0.56
CA GLY A 2 -19.81 17.91 0.70
C GLY A 2 -18.79 17.15 1.55
N ASP A 3 -19.27 16.65 2.68
CA ASP A 3 -18.53 15.78 3.60
C ASP A 3 -17.83 14.63 2.84
N PRO A 4 -16.51 14.39 3.03
CA PRO A 4 -15.79 13.28 2.39
C PRO A 4 -16.38 11.89 2.66
N THR A 5 -17.17 11.74 3.72
CA THR A 5 -17.87 10.49 4.07
C THR A 5 -19.28 10.40 3.50
N ALA A 6 -19.76 11.45 2.83
CA ALA A 6 -21.07 11.48 2.18
C ALA A 6 -21.04 10.99 0.71
N VAL A 7 -19.90 10.46 0.25
CA VAL A 7 -19.76 9.86 -1.09
C VAL A 7 -20.78 8.72 -1.24
N GLY A 8 -21.68 8.85 -2.22
CA GLY A 8 -22.76 7.89 -2.48
C GLY A 8 -24.05 8.11 -1.67
N GLN A 9 -24.12 9.14 -0.83
CA GLN A 9 -25.39 9.53 -0.20
C GLN A 9 -26.22 10.37 -1.17
N GLU A 10 -27.52 10.09 -1.23
CA GLU A 10 -28.47 10.90 -1.97
C GLU A 10 -29.14 11.91 -1.03
N GLN A 11 -29.73 12.97 -1.60
CA GLN A 11 -30.49 13.94 -0.82
C GLN A 11 -31.66 13.27 -0.06
N PHE A 12 -32.21 12.20 -0.62
CA PHE A 12 -33.23 11.36 -0.02
C PHE A 12 -32.75 9.91 -0.10
N SER A 13 -32.67 9.22 1.04
CA SER A 13 -32.27 7.82 1.05
C SER A 13 -33.19 7.01 1.97
N PRO A 14 -33.78 5.90 1.50
CA PRO A 14 -34.58 5.05 2.37
C PRO A 14 -33.71 4.44 3.48
N SER A 15 -34.35 4.04 4.57
CA SER A 15 -33.74 3.25 5.63
C SER A 15 -33.11 1.97 5.07
N SER A 16 -32.00 1.54 5.67
CA SER A 16 -31.28 0.32 5.26
C SER A 16 -32.15 -0.93 5.44
N LEU A 17 -31.91 -1.98 4.65
CA LEU A 17 -32.62 -3.26 4.77
C LEU A 17 -32.55 -3.79 6.21
N GLY A 18 -33.70 -4.17 6.77
CA GLY A 18 -33.81 -4.65 8.16
C GLY A 18 -34.14 -3.58 9.20
N TRP A 19 -34.14 -2.30 8.83
CA TRP A 19 -34.64 -1.20 9.69
C TRP A 19 -36.11 -0.88 9.41
N PRO A 20 -36.85 -0.30 10.38
CA PRO A 20 -38.18 0.23 10.13
C PRO A 20 -38.17 1.23 8.95
N PRO A 21 -39.24 1.29 8.13
CA PRO A 21 -39.28 2.16 6.98
C PRO A 21 -39.32 3.63 7.40
N PHE A 22 -38.25 4.38 7.09
CA PHE A 22 -38.20 5.83 7.17
C PHE A 22 -37.32 6.41 6.05
N MET A 23 -37.48 7.70 5.78
CA MET A 23 -36.67 8.43 4.79
C MET A 23 -35.61 9.24 5.51
N ARG A 24 -34.34 9.05 5.16
CA ARG A 24 -33.25 9.97 5.52
C ARG A 24 -33.27 11.12 4.52
N VAL A 25 -33.28 12.35 5.02
CA VAL A 25 -33.20 13.57 4.21
C VAL A 25 -31.92 14.29 4.59
N ASN A 26 -31.07 14.57 3.61
CA ASN A 26 -29.76 15.19 3.79
C ASN A 26 -29.78 16.62 3.21
N PRO A 27 -30.37 17.61 3.92
CA PRO A 27 -30.66 18.95 3.38
C PRO A 27 -29.40 19.79 3.10
N ILE A 28 -28.26 19.42 3.68
CA ILE A 28 -26.99 20.14 3.55
C ILE A 28 -25.89 19.29 2.90
N LEU A 29 -26.28 18.23 2.18
CA LEU A 29 -25.37 17.26 1.57
C LEU A 29 -24.29 17.91 0.69
N ASP A 30 -24.68 18.87 -0.14
CA ASP A 30 -23.78 19.53 -1.10
C ASP A 30 -23.05 20.75 -0.53
N TRP A 31 -23.31 21.11 0.73
CA TRP A 31 -22.71 22.29 1.34
C TRP A 31 -21.19 22.16 1.38
N SER A 32 -20.51 23.21 0.94
CA SER A 32 -19.07 23.33 1.10
C SER A 32 -18.70 23.76 2.53
N TYR A 33 -17.42 23.58 2.87
CA TYR A 33 -16.83 24.14 4.08
C TYR A 33 -17.19 25.62 4.31
N ARG A 34 -17.20 26.41 3.22
CA ARG A 34 -17.56 27.83 3.26
C ARG A 34 -19.05 28.04 3.54
N ASP A 35 -19.92 27.23 2.97
CA ASP A 35 -21.38 27.32 3.17
C ASP A 35 -21.74 27.02 4.63
N VAL A 36 -21.11 25.98 5.20
CA VAL A 36 -21.25 25.64 6.63
C VAL A 36 -20.84 26.81 7.52
N TRP A 37 -19.64 27.37 7.32
CA TRP A 37 -19.18 28.50 8.12
C TRP A 37 -20.00 29.77 7.91
N ALA A 38 -20.41 30.06 6.68
CA ALA A 38 -21.28 31.20 6.40
C ALA A 38 -22.60 31.09 7.15
N PHE A 39 -23.21 29.90 7.19
CA PHE A 39 -24.42 29.64 7.95
C PHE A 39 -24.19 29.80 9.47
N LEU A 40 -23.17 29.14 10.02
CA LEU A 40 -22.88 29.21 11.47
C LEU A 40 -22.68 30.65 11.94
N LEU A 41 -21.90 31.45 11.19
CA LEU A 41 -21.61 32.84 11.53
C LEU A 41 -22.84 33.75 11.34
N THR A 42 -23.57 33.61 10.23
CA THR A 42 -24.74 34.44 9.92
C THR A 42 -25.87 34.18 10.89
N CYS A 43 -26.15 32.92 11.20
CA CYS A 43 -27.20 32.50 12.11
C CYS A 43 -26.77 32.52 13.59
N LYS A 44 -25.51 32.89 13.87
CA LYS A 44 -24.92 32.92 15.23
C LYS A 44 -25.11 31.60 15.98
N VAL A 45 -24.95 30.49 15.28
CA VAL A 45 -25.04 29.15 15.86
C VAL A 45 -23.82 28.94 16.76
N PRO A 46 -23.98 28.52 18.02
CA PRO A 46 -22.86 28.19 18.89
C PRO A 46 -22.02 27.05 18.29
N TYR A 47 -20.69 27.21 18.29
CA TYR A 47 -19.73 26.18 17.87
C TYR A 47 -18.58 26.06 18.87
N CYS A 48 -17.78 25.00 18.75
CA CYS A 48 -16.66 24.73 19.65
C CYS A 48 -15.57 25.81 19.55
N SER A 49 -15.16 26.40 20.68
CA SER A 49 -14.16 27.47 20.73
C SER A 49 -12.74 27.07 20.29
N LEU A 50 -12.48 25.77 20.09
CA LEU A 50 -11.24 25.32 19.47
C LEU A 50 -11.16 25.73 17.99
N TYR A 51 -12.31 25.87 17.31
CA TYR A 51 -12.31 26.37 15.93
C TYR A 51 -11.78 27.81 15.81
N ASP A 52 -11.89 28.62 16.87
CA ASP A 52 -11.27 29.95 16.91
C ASP A 52 -9.75 29.91 17.10
N GLN A 53 -9.20 28.75 17.49
CA GLN A 53 -7.79 28.53 17.80
C GLN A 53 -7.06 27.75 16.71
N GLY A 54 -7.58 27.77 15.48
CA GLY A 54 -6.94 27.14 14.31
C GLY A 54 -7.25 25.67 14.09
N TYR A 55 -8.02 25.02 14.96
CA TYR A 55 -8.48 23.66 14.70
C TYR A 55 -9.55 23.71 13.61
N THR A 56 -9.43 22.91 12.55
CA THR A 56 -10.41 22.87 11.44
C THR A 56 -11.22 21.58 11.38
N SER A 57 -10.77 20.56 12.12
CA SER A 57 -11.39 19.25 12.29
C SER A 57 -11.08 18.73 13.70
N ILE A 58 -12.06 18.25 14.46
CA ILE A 58 -11.87 17.83 15.87
C ILE A 58 -12.27 16.38 16.07
N GLY A 59 -11.39 15.58 16.67
CA GLY A 59 -11.74 14.24 17.17
C GLY A 59 -11.07 13.96 18.49
N SER A 60 -10.09 13.05 18.56
CA SER A 60 -9.50 12.70 19.85
C SER A 60 -8.39 13.69 20.25
N ILE A 61 -8.14 13.80 21.56
CA ILE A 61 -7.04 14.60 22.10
C ILE A 61 -5.64 14.13 21.63
N TYR A 62 -5.54 12.97 20.98
CA TYR A 62 -4.29 12.38 20.52
C TYR A 62 -4.06 12.54 19.02
N ASP A 63 -5.09 12.90 18.26
CA ASP A 63 -5.06 12.94 16.79
C ASP A 63 -5.41 14.29 16.20
N THR A 64 -5.60 15.30 17.05
CA THR A 64 -6.14 16.60 16.67
C THR A 64 -5.15 17.70 17.03
N VAL A 65 -4.62 18.39 16.03
CA VAL A 65 -3.74 19.57 16.17
C VAL A 65 -4.31 20.76 15.38
N PRO A 66 -3.92 22.01 15.68
CA PRO A 66 -4.29 23.17 14.88
C PRO A 66 -3.80 23.02 13.43
N ASN A 67 -4.58 23.53 12.48
CA ASN A 67 -4.23 23.53 11.07
C ASN A 67 -3.08 24.50 10.82
N ALA A 68 -1.94 23.99 10.35
CA ALA A 68 -0.73 24.78 10.11
C ALA A 68 -0.95 25.94 9.12
N LEU A 69 -1.91 25.82 8.19
CA LEU A 69 -2.24 26.86 7.22
C LEU A 69 -2.89 28.10 7.86
N LEU A 70 -3.34 27.99 9.11
CA LEU A 70 -3.89 29.08 9.89
C LEU A 70 -2.87 29.73 10.81
N CYS A 71 -1.62 29.25 10.85
CA CYS A 71 -0.58 29.80 11.71
C CYS A 71 -0.17 31.21 11.27
N ILE A 72 -0.02 32.11 12.24
CA ILE A 72 0.48 33.48 12.05
C ILE A 72 1.95 33.50 12.44
N ASN A 73 2.84 33.61 11.46
CA ASN A 73 4.27 33.74 11.69
C ASN A 73 4.59 35.11 12.31
N ASN A 74 4.74 35.16 13.64
CA ASN A 74 5.34 36.31 14.32
C ASN A 74 6.84 36.08 14.51
N SER A 75 7.66 37.00 14.02
CA SER A 75 9.13 36.98 14.03
C SER A 75 9.78 37.13 15.43
N SER A 76 9.05 36.85 16.49
CA SER A 76 9.48 36.94 17.88
C SER A 76 8.99 35.69 18.60
N GLY A 77 9.91 34.89 19.14
CA GLY A 77 9.71 33.51 19.62
C GLY A 77 8.75 33.31 20.81
N SER A 78 7.53 33.83 20.70
CA SER A 78 6.38 33.55 21.56
C SER A 78 5.39 32.65 20.82
N LYS A 79 4.67 31.82 21.60
CA LYS A 79 3.62 30.86 21.20
C LYS A 79 2.98 31.10 19.83
N GLU A 80 2.92 30.05 19.01
CA GLU A 80 2.19 30.02 17.73
C GLU A 80 0.76 30.52 17.93
N VAL A 81 0.38 31.56 17.18
CA VAL A 81 -0.98 32.12 17.17
C VAL A 81 -1.65 31.67 15.89
N PHE A 82 -2.87 31.15 15.99
CA PHE A 82 -3.62 30.66 14.83
C PHE A 82 -4.84 31.54 14.54
N ARG A 83 -5.18 31.62 13.25
CA ARG A 83 -6.42 32.22 12.77
C ARG A 83 -7.61 31.25 12.98
N PRO A 84 -8.84 31.75 13.16
CA PRO A 84 -10.03 30.90 13.21
C PRO A 84 -10.24 30.04 11.96
N ALA A 85 -10.89 28.88 12.15
CA ALA A 85 -11.14 27.86 11.13
C ALA A 85 -11.83 28.40 9.88
N TYR A 86 -12.82 29.28 10.04
CA TYR A 86 -13.55 29.91 8.93
C TYR A 86 -12.67 30.80 8.03
N LEU A 87 -11.42 31.06 8.38
CA LEU A 87 -10.44 31.78 7.55
C LEU A 87 -9.55 30.84 6.72
N LEU A 88 -9.78 29.52 6.77
CA LEU A 88 -9.09 28.56 5.91
C LEU A 88 -9.47 28.82 4.45
N SER A 89 -8.46 29.07 3.61
CA SER A 89 -8.67 29.44 2.20
C SER A 89 -9.15 28.28 1.34
N ASP A 90 -8.64 27.07 1.59
CA ASP A 90 -9.03 25.86 0.88
C ASP A 90 -9.73 24.88 1.85
N GLY A 91 -11.05 24.79 1.72
CA GLY A 91 -11.86 23.91 2.57
C GLY A 91 -11.54 22.42 2.43
N ARG A 92 -10.88 22.00 1.34
CA ARG A 92 -10.44 20.60 1.15
C ARG A 92 -9.37 20.19 2.16
N LEU A 93 -8.69 21.16 2.77
CA LEU A 93 -7.62 20.95 3.75
C LEU A 93 -8.12 21.06 5.20
N GLU A 94 -9.43 21.01 5.44
CA GLU A 94 -9.99 21.08 6.79
C GLU A 94 -9.43 20.00 7.71
N ARG A 95 -9.07 18.84 7.14
CA ARG A 95 -8.57 17.67 7.90
C ARG A 95 -7.07 17.65 8.07
N ALA A 96 -6.34 18.66 7.60
CA ALA A 96 -4.88 18.72 7.71
C ALA A 96 -4.39 18.72 9.18
N GLY A 97 -5.23 19.11 10.13
CA GLY A 97 -4.97 19.02 11.57
C GLY A 97 -5.17 17.61 12.17
N ARG A 98 -5.55 16.60 11.38
CA ARG A 98 -5.70 15.21 11.85
C ARG A 98 -4.39 14.45 11.73
N VAL A 99 -3.66 14.38 12.83
CA VAL A 99 -2.38 13.67 12.88
C VAL A 99 -2.64 12.27 13.39
N LYS A 100 -2.47 11.24 12.56
CA LYS A 100 -2.43 9.87 13.08
C LYS A 100 -1.19 9.77 13.99
N LYS A 101 -1.37 9.35 15.24
CA LYS A 101 -0.26 8.95 16.10
C LYS A 101 0.44 7.79 15.38
N LEU A 102 1.55 8.07 14.68
CA LEU A 102 2.55 7.02 14.49
C LEU A 102 2.80 6.48 15.89
N PRO A 103 2.73 5.15 16.11
CA PRO A 103 3.29 4.61 17.34
C PRO A 103 4.67 5.24 17.47
N SER A 104 4.91 5.88 18.62
CA SER A 104 6.21 6.39 19.01
C SER A 104 7.24 5.43 18.43
N SER A 105 8.13 5.95 17.60
CA SER A 105 9.25 5.24 17.02
C SER A 105 10.04 4.56 18.14
N VAL A 106 9.57 3.39 18.56
CA VAL A 106 10.45 2.32 18.92
C VAL A 106 11.10 2.05 17.59
N SER A 107 12.34 2.53 17.46
CA SER A 107 13.36 1.93 16.63
C SER A 107 13.46 0.45 16.99
N GLY A 108 12.42 -0.31 16.66
CA GLY A 108 12.42 -1.74 16.58
C GLY A 108 13.15 -2.00 15.29
N HIS A 109 14.39 -2.45 15.43
CA HIS A 109 15.18 -2.98 14.33
C HIS A 109 14.31 -3.82 13.39
N ASN A 110 13.91 -3.26 12.26
CA ASN A 110 13.91 -4.04 11.04
C ASN A 110 15.39 -4.40 10.82
N PRO A 111 15.77 -5.68 10.64
CA PRO A 111 17.13 -6.01 10.24
C PRO A 111 17.31 -5.36 8.88
N ALA A 112 17.98 -4.22 8.89
CA ALA A 112 18.12 -3.34 7.78
C ALA A 112 18.87 -4.08 6.67
N VAL A 113 18.24 -4.22 5.51
CA VAL A 113 19.01 -4.20 4.26
C VAL A 113 19.29 -2.73 3.97
N ILE A 114 20.08 -2.10 4.83
CA ILE A 114 20.60 -0.76 4.59
C ILE A 114 22.10 -0.97 4.57
N ASN A 115 22.64 -1.06 3.35
CA ASN A 115 24.07 -0.99 3.11
C ASN A 115 24.62 0.17 3.93
N GLY A 116 25.49 -0.11 4.91
CA GLY A 116 26.21 0.91 5.65
C GLY A 116 27.03 1.76 4.68
N LEU A 117 26.45 2.88 4.24
CA LEU A 117 27.08 3.82 3.30
C LEU A 117 27.22 5.18 3.99
N ASP A 118 28.42 5.75 3.91
CA ASP A 118 28.73 7.09 4.36
C ASP A 118 27.86 8.14 3.65
N ASN A 119 27.59 9.24 4.36
CA ASN A 119 26.64 10.34 4.06
C ASN A 119 26.81 11.09 2.71
N MET A 120 27.59 10.61 1.75
CA MET A 120 27.89 11.29 0.49
C MET A 120 27.23 10.68 -0.76
N ASP A 121 26.66 9.48 -0.70
CA ASP A 121 26.06 8.77 -1.86
C ASP A 121 24.53 8.58 -1.77
N LEU A 122 23.85 9.47 -1.04
CA LEU A 122 22.40 9.41 -0.77
C LEU A 122 21.49 9.51 -2.01
N HIS A 123 22.02 9.86 -3.18
CA HIS A 123 21.19 10.09 -4.36
C HIS A 123 21.05 8.91 -5.34
N ASN A 124 21.75 7.78 -5.15
CA ASN A 124 21.82 6.80 -6.25
C ASN A 124 21.26 5.39 -6.00
N ARG A 125 20.91 4.94 -4.78
CA ARG A 125 20.40 3.55 -4.58
C ARG A 125 19.49 3.35 -3.35
N SER A 126 18.37 4.08 -3.24
CA SER A 126 17.34 3.75 -2.25
C SER A 126 16.75 2.36 -2.53
N LEU A 127 16.58 1.52 -1.51
CA LEU A 127 15.84 0.26 -1.63
C LEU A 127 14.37 0.61 -1.90
N LEU A 128 13.83 0.17 -3.04
CA LEU A 128 12.41 0.33 -3.31
C LEU A 128 11.61 -0.67 -2.47
N THR A 129 10.57 -0.17 -1.80
CA THR A 129 9.66 -1.00 -1.01
C THR A 129 8.37 -1.26 -1.78
N ALA A 130 7.82 -2.46 -1.61
CA ALA A 130 6.50 -2.79 -2.12
C ALA A 130 5.67 -3.59 -1.14
N SER A 131 4.36 -3.52 -1.32
CA SER A 131 3.40 -4.37 -0.62
C SER A 131 2.51 -5.11 -1.60
N ALA A 132 1.95 -6.24 -1.15
CA ALA A 132 0.97 -7.00 -1.91
C ALA A 132 -0.34 -7.14 -1.11
N ILE A 133 -1.48 -6.87 -1.75
CA ILE A 133 -2.81 -6.96 -1.17
C ILE A 133 -3.61 -7.98 -1.99
N ALA A 134 -4.05 -9.05 -1.36
CA ALA A 134 -5.01 -9.99 -1.94
C ALA A 134 -6.42 -9.59 -1.53
N VAL A 135 -7.37 -9.55 -2.47
CA VAL A 135 -8.80 -9.31 -2.22
C VAL A 135 -9.55 -10.60 -2.52
N GLY A 136 -10.12 -11.23 -1.49
CA GLY A 136 -10.79 -12.51 -1.65
C GLY A 136 -11.25 -13.12 -0.32
N ASP A 137 -12.57 -13.19 -0.13
CA ASP A 137 -13.16 -13.88 1.02
C ASP A 137 -12.83 -15.38 1.02
N GLU A 138 -12.73 -16.01 -0.15
CA GLU A 138 -12.39 -17.41 -0.33
C GLU A 138 -10.98 -17.77 0.16
N ILE A 139 -10.05 -16.80 0.11
CA ILE A 139 -8.71 -16.90 0.70
C ILE A 139 -8.81 -16.80 2.21
N LEU A 140 -9.58 -15.84 2.73
CA LEU A 140 -9.80 -15.66 4.18
C LEU A 140 -10.54 -16.84 4.81
N PHE A 141 -11.44 -17.48 4.08
CA PHE A 141 -12.15 -18.69 4.51
C PHE A 141 -11.27 -19.95 4.42
N GLY A 142 -10.09 -19.86 3.78
CA GLY A 142 -9.20 -21.00 3.55
C GLY A 142 -9.77 -22.03 2.58
N THR A 143 -10.77 -21.65 1.77
CA THR A 143 -11.35 -22.52 0.74
C THR A 143 -10.50 -22.58 -0.51
N VAL A 144 -9.72 -21.53 -0.76
CA VAL A 144 -8.76 -21.41 -1.87
C VAL A 144 -7.41 -21.01 -1.30
N GLU A 145 -6.33 -21.64 -1.79
CA GLU A 145 -4.96 -21.27 -1.44
C GLU A 145 -4.47 -20.14 -2.35
N ASP A 146 -3.90 -19.09 -1.77
CA ASP A 146 -3.33 -17.99 -2.54
C ASP A 146 -2.02 -18.41 -3.23
N GLN A 147 -2.07 -18.55 -4.55
CA GLN A 147 -0.91 -18.87 -5.38
C GLN A 147 -0.22 -17.63 -5.97
N ILE A 148 -0.93 -16.49 -6.02
CA ILE A 148 -0.47 -15.25 -6.65
C ILE A 148 0.50 -14.54 -5.71
N GLY A 149 0.12 -14.36 -4.43
CA GLY A 149 0.91 -13.64 -3.44
C GLY A 149 2.35 -14.14 -3.31
N PRO A 150 2.57 -15.44 -3.06
CA PRO A 150 3.93 -16.00 -3.00
C PRO A 150 4.71 -15.84 -4.31
N SER A 151 4.04 -15.95 -5.47
CA SER A 151 4.69 -15.78 -6.78
C SER A 151 5.11 -14.33 -7.03
N LEU A 152 4.22 -13.38 -6.75
CA LEU A 152 4.48 -11.94 -6.82
C LEU A 152 5.63 -11.53 -5.90
N CYS A 153 5.69 -12.05 -4.68
CA CYS A 153 6.79 -11.77 -3.77
C CYS A 153 8.15 -12.23 -4.31
N ARG A 154 8.22 -13.43 -4.91
CA ARG A 154 9.44 -13.93 -5.56
C ARG A 154 9.85 -13.02 -6.72
N LYS A 155 8.89 -12.58 -7.53
CA LYS A 155 9.11 -11.68 -8.66
C LYS A 155 9.66 -10.31 -8.22
N LEU A 156 8.99 -9.64 -7.30
CA LEU A 156 9.42 -8.36 -6.71
C LEU A 156 10.83 -8.47 -6.15
N HIS A 157 11.09 -9.54 -5.41
CA HIS A 157 12.40 -9.80 -4.83
C HIS A 157 13.48 -10.03 -5.91
N SER A 158 13.17 -10.75 -6.98
CA SER A 158 14.10 -10.96 -8.10
C SER A 158 14.44 -9.65 -8.82
N PHE A 159 13.50 -8.71 -8.83
CA PHE A 159 13.64 -7.37 -9.40
C PHE A 159 14.33 -6.36 -8.46
N GLY A 160 14.75 -6.79 -7.26
CA GLY A 160 15.47 -5.92 -6.32
C GLY A 160 14.59 -5.14 -5.35
N TRP A 161 13.29 -5.46 -5.26
CA TRP A 161 12.34 -4.76 -4.39
C TRP A 161 12.18 -5.49 -3.07
N LEU A 162 12.04 -4.72 -1.99
CA LEU A 162 11.77 -5.25 -0.67
C LEU A 162 10.27 -5.30 -0.43
N VAL A 163 9.73 -6.52 -0.32
CA VAL A 163 8.34 -6.68 0.08
C VAL A 163 8.21 -6.41 1.57
N SER A 164 7.60 -5.28 1.93
CA SER A 164 7.41 -4.86 3.32
C SER A 164 6.33 -5.66 4.02
N GLN A 165 5.25 -6.00 3.31
CA GLN A 165 4.13 -6.77 3.82
C GLN A 165 3.26 -7.35 2.72
N THR A 166 2.63 -8.48 3.04
CA THR A 166 1.47 -9.02 2.31
C THR A 166 0.24 -8.99 3.23
N ALA A 167 -0.93 -8.69 2.66
CA ALA A 167 -2.20 -8.67 3.38
C ALA A 167 -3.29 -9.33 2.53
N VAL A 168 -4.26 -9.96 3.20
CA VAL A 168 -5.49 -10.48 2.58
C VAL A 168 -6.66 -9.72 3.20
N VAL A 169 -7.52 -9.15 2.36
CA VAL A 169 -8.70 -8.37 2.77
C VAL A 169 -9.98 -8.98 2.22
N ARG A 170 -11.11 -8.60 2.84
CA ARG A 170 -12.43 -9.06 2.43
C ARG A 170 -12.85 -8.45 1.09
N ASN A 171 -13.82 -9.10 0.44
CA ASN A 171 -14.54 -8.56 -0.71
C ASN A 171 -15.51 -7.43 -0.30
N ASP A 172 -14.95 -6.40 0.36
CA ASP A 172 -15.65 -5.23 0.87
C ASP A 172 -14.84 -3.96 0.56
N ILE A 173 -15.53 -2.93 0.04
CA ILE A 173 -14.92 -1.69 -0.43
C ILE A 173 -14.14 -1.00 0.70
N ASP A 174 -14.67 -1.00 1.92
CA ASP A 174 -14.06 -0.32 3.06
C ASP A 174 -12.79 -1.03 3.51
N SER A 175 -12.82 -2.36 3.52
CA SER A 175 -11.68 -3.22 3.83
C SER A 175 -10.52 -3.02 2.84
N VAL A 176 -10.82 -2.97 1.54
CA VAL A 176 -9.82 -2.68 0.50
C VAL A 176 -9.27 -1.26 0.67
N ALA A 177 -10.16 -0.28 0.86
CA ALA A 177 -9.78 1.13 0.95
C ALA A 177 -8.85 1.40 2.14
N GLU A 178 -9.15 0.82 3.32
CA GLU A 178 -8.32 0.98 4.53
C GLU A 178 -6.91 0.43 4.31
N GLU A 179 -6.78 -0.76 3.72
CA GLU A 179 -5.46 -1.38 3.51
C GLU A 179 -4.67 -0.65 2.42
N VAL A 180 -5.30 -0.23 1.32
CA VAL A 180 -4.66 0.59 0.28
C VAL A 180 -4.23 1.94 0.85
N GLU A 181 -5.08 2.64 1.61
CA GLU A 181 -4.73 3.92 2.25
C GLU A 181 -3.52 3.77 3.18
N ARG A 182 -3.45 2.66 3.91
CA ARG A 182 -2.33 2.39 4.82
C ARG A 182 -1.04 2.13 4.04
N ARG A 183 -1.09 1.37 2.94
CA ARG A 183 0.10 0.99 2.14
C ARG A 183 0.62 2.08 1.21
N GLN A 184 -0.27 2.82 0.54
CA GLN A 184 0.12 3.84 -0.43
C GLN A 184 1.03 4.93 0.18
N SER A 185 0.95 5.12 1.50
CA SER A 185 1.74 6.12 2.25
C SER A 185 3.07 5.59 2.77
N THR A 186 3.25 4.28 2.86
CA THR A 186 4.43 3.64 3.47
C THR A 186 5.34 2.97 2.46
N ASP A 187 4.78 2.55 1.33
CA ASP A 187 5.48 1.76 0.33
C ASP A 187 5.61 2.54 -0.98
N ASP A 188 6.75 2.38 -1.67
CA ASP A 188 6.96 3.04 -2.96
C ASP A 188 5.95 2.55 -3.99
N MET A 189 5.54 1.28 -3.90
CA MET A 189 4.51 0.68 -4.75
C MET A 189 3.63 -0.33 -4.01
N VAL A 190 2.37 -0.41 -4.42
CA VAL A 190 1.38 -1.33 -3.88
C VAL A 190 0.85 -2.17 -5.02
N PHE A 191 0.93 -3.48 -4.90
CA PHE A 191 0.32 -4.41 -5.84
C PHE A 191 -0.95 -4.97 -5.21
N ILE A 192 -2.05 -4.92 -5.93
CA ILE A 192 -3.32 -5.48 -5.48
C ILE A 192 -3.87 -6.44 -6.52
N TYR A 193 -4.41 -7.58 -6.10
CA TYR A 193 -4.95 -8.61 -6.97
C TYR A 193 -6.20 -9.26 -6.36
N GLY A 194 -7.03 -9.84 -7.23
CA GLY A 194 -8.35 -10.35 -6.85
C GLY A 194 -9.40 -9.24 -6.78
N GLY A 195 -10.68 -9.61 -6.78
CA GLY A 195 -11.81 -8.67 -6.72
C GLY A 195 -11.88 -7.70 -7.91
N VAL A 196 -11.48 -8.13 -9.10
CA VAL A 196 -11.57 -7.35 -10.35
C VAL A 196 -12.36 -8.15 -11.38
N GLY A 197 -13.47 -7.57 -11.84
CA GLY A 197 -14.40 -8.25 -12.74
C GLY A 197 -15.80 -7.63 -12.66
N PRO A 198 -16.80 -8.28 -13.28
CA PRO A 198 -18.18 -7.77 -13.34
C PRO A 198 -19.08 -8.27 -12.19
N LEU A 199 -18.54 -9.00 -11.21
CA LEU A 199 -19.32 -9.55 -10.12
C LEU A 199 -19.47 -8.52 -8.98
N HIS A 200 -20.55 -8.64 -8.21
CA HIS A 200 -20.76 -7.79 -7.03
C HIS A 200 -19.65 -7.89 -5.96
N SER A 201 -18.88 -8.98 -5.97
CA SER A 201 -17.71 -9.19 -5.11
C SER A 201 -16.45 -8.50 -5.63
N ASP A 202 -16.46 -7.99 -6.87
CA ASP A 202 -15.32 -7.34 -7.50
C ASP A 202 -15.21 -5.88 -7.05
N VAL A 203 -14.71 -5.70 -5.84
CA VAL A 203 -14.67 -4.41 -5.13
C VAL A 203 -13.34 -3.66 -5.24
N THR A 204 -12.32 -4.24 -5.86
CA THR A 204 -10.94 -3.75 -5.80
C THR A 204 -10.81 -2.34 -6.36
N THR A 205 -11.32 -2.10 -7.57
CA THR A 205 -11.27 -0.79 -8.23
C THR A 205 -12.00 0.29 -7.42
N ALA A 206 -13.15 -0.06 -6.85
CA ALA A 206 -13.93 0.84 -5.98
C ALA A 206 -13.22 1.14 -4.66
N GLY A 207 -12.59 0.13 -4.04
CA GLY A 207 -11.77 0.30 -2.84
C GLY A 207 -10.56 1.19 -3.08
N VAL A 208 -9.87 1.01 -4.21
CA VAL A 208 -8.76 1.88 -4.63
C VAL A 208 -9.25 3.33 -4.84
N ALA A 209 -10.37 3.55 -5.53
CA ALA A 209 -10.95 4.88 -5.70
C ALA A 209 -11.22 5.55 -4.34
N LYS A 210 -11.84 4.80 -3.41
CA LYS A 210 -12.15 5.28 -2.06
C LYS A 210 -10.89 5.62 -1.26
N ALA A 211 -9.83 4.80 -1.34
CA ALA A 211 -8.55 5.06 -0.66
C ALA A 211 -7.89 6.38 -1.11
N PHE A 212 -8.07 6.75 -2.38
CA PHE A 212 -7.57 8.01 -2.92
C PHE A 212 -8.55 9.18 -2.82
N GLY A 213 -9.76 8.94 -2.31
CA GLY A 213 -10.81 9.96 -2.18
C GLY A 213 -11.31 10.49 -3.53
N VAL A 214 -11.29 9.66 -4.57
CA VAL A 214 -11.80 10.00 -5.91
C VAL A 214 -13.07 9.20 -6.21
N ARG A 215 -13.90 9.71 -7.14
CA ARG A 215 -15.07 8.96 -7.62
C ARG A 215 -14.67 7.95 -8.68
N LEU A 216 -15.50 6.94 -8.89
CA LEU A 216 -15.45 6.14 -10.10
C LEU A 216 -16.13 6.90 -11.24
N ALA A 217 -15.53 6.86 -12.42
CA ALA A 217 -16.11 7.37 -13.65
C ALA A 217 -15.92 6.35 -14.77
N PRO A 218 -16.87 6.23 -15.71
CA PRO A 218 -16.69 5.38 -16.88
C PRO A 218 -15.57 5.92 -17.74
N ASP A 219 -14.68 5.03 -18.19
CA ASP A 219 -13.71 5.32 -19.23
C ASP A 219 -14.26 4.84 -20.58
N GLU A 220 -14.58 5.79 -21.47
CA GLU A 220 -15.26 5.51 -22.74
C GLU A 220 -14.40 4.65 -23.68
N GLU A 221 -13.08 4.84 -23.68
CA GLU A 221 -12.16 4.07 -24.53
C GLU A 221 -12.05 2.62 -24.02
N PHE A 222 -11.94 2.45 -22.71
CA PHE A 222 -11.88 1.13 -22.10
C PHE A 222 -13.22 0.40 -22.19
N GLU A 223 -14.35 1.10 -22.03
CA GLU A 223 -15.68 0.53 -22.25
C GLU A 223 -15.84 0.02 -23.69
N GLU A 224 -15.38 0.80 -24.67
CA GLU A 224 -15.37 0.40 -26.07
C GLU A 224 -14.51 -0.84 -26.30
N TYR A 225 -13.31 -0.86 -25.71
CA TYR A 225 -12.39 -1.98 -25.80
C TYR A 225 -12.99 -3.26 -25.22
N LEU A 226 -13.58 -3.18 -24.02
CA LEU A 226 -14.26 -4.31 -23.40
C LEU A 226 -15.42 -4.80 -24.27
N ARG A 227 -16.21 -3.89 -24.86
CA ARG A 227 -17.30 -4.25 -25.76
C ARG A 227 -16.84 -5.07 -26.98
N HIS A 228 -15.65 -4.80 -27.52
CA HIS A 228 -15.05 -5.62 -28.57
C HIS A 228 -14.65 -7.02 -28.11
N LEU A 229 -14.25 -7.16 -26.83
CA LEU A 229 -13.77 -8.41 -26.26
C LEU A 229 -14.93 -9.36 -25.87
N ILE A 230 -15.93 -8.84 -25.17
CA ILE A 230 -17.06 -9.63 -24.61
C ILE A 230 -18.34 -9.55 -25.46
N GLY A 231 -18.38 -8.67 -26.47
CA GLY A 231 -19.56 -8.41 -27.30
C GLY A 231 -20.68 -7.69 -26.54
N ASP A 232 -21.90 -7.71 -27.10
CA ASP A 232 -23.09 -7.09 -26.51
C ASP A 232 -23.68 -7.89 -25.31
N GLN A 233 -22.86 -8.69 -24.62
CA GLN A 233 -23.32 -9.51 -23.48
C GLN A 233 -23.40 -8.73 -22.16
N CYS A 234 -23.11 -7.43 -22.17
CA CYS A 234 -23.31 -6.56 -21.01
C CYS A 234 -24.81 -6.45 -20.71
N THR A 235 -25.24 -7.01 -19.58
CA THR A 235 -26.62 -6.89 -19.10
C THR A 235 -26.75 -5.65 -18.21
N GLY A 236 -26.99 -4.49 -18.82
CA GLY A 236 -27.14 -3.21 -18.11
C GLY A 236 -26.89 -2.00 -19.00
N ASP A 237 -27.13 -0.80 -18.46
CA ASP A 237 -26.92 0.46 -19.20
C ASP A 237 -25.42 0.82 -19.37
N ARG A 238 -24.52 0.24 -18.56
CA ARG A 238 -23.06 0.49 -18.56
C ARG A 238 -22.26 -0.74 -18.12
N ASN A 239 -21.03 -0.85 -18.60
CA ASN A 239 -20.11 -1.90 -18.14
C ASN A 239 -19.40 -1.47 -16.84
N GLU A 240 -19.71 -2.16 -15.71
CA GLU A 240 -19.10 -1.86 -14.42
C GLU A 240 -17.58 -2.03 -14.42
N MET A 241 -17.03 -2.91 -15.27
CA MET A 241 -15.59 -3.08 -15.41
C MET A 241 -14.89 -1.86 -16.01
N ALA A 242 -15.62 -0.98 -16.69
CA ALA A 242 -15.10 0.26 -17.25
C ALA A 242 -15.14 1.44 -16.25
N LEU A 243 -15.65 1.23 -15.02
CA LEU A 243 -15.65 2.24 -13.98
C LEU A 243 -14.29 2.31 -13.30
N LEU A 244 -13.54 3.38 -13.55
CA LEU A 244 -12.18 3.58 -13.09
C LEU A 244 -12.04 4.80 -12.14
N PRO A 245 -11.06 4.80 -11.22
CA PRO A 245 -10.76 5.96 -10.36
C PRO A 245 -10.44 7.24 -11.15
N GLU A 246 -11.37 8.20 -11.10
CA GLU A 246 -11.30 9.36 -11.97
C GLU A 246 -10.05 10.24 -11.71
N GLY A 247 -9.36 10.57 -12.81
CA GLY A 247 -8.25 11.53 -12.81
C GLY A 247 -6.93 10.99 -12.24
N ILE A 248 -6.88 9.72 -11.84
CA ILE A 248 -5.67 9.08 -11.32
C ILE A 248 -5.32 7.76 -12.00
N THR A 249 -6.23 7.23 -12.82
CA THR A 249 -6.03 5.97 -13.54
C THR A 249 -5.18 6.18 -14.80
N GLU A 250 -4.22 5.29 -14.95
CA GLU A 250 -3.38 5.10 -16.11
C GLU A 250 -3.59 3.65 -16.58
N LEU A 251 -4.10 3.48 -17.80
CA LEU A 251 -4.25 2.17 -18.43
C LEU A 251 -2.96 1.84 -19.18
N LEU A 252 -2.31 0.78 -18.72
CA LEU A 252 -1.04 0.32 -19.25
C LEU A 252 -1.30 -0.77 -20.30
N HIS A 253 -1.37 -0.34 -21.56
CA HIS A 253 -1.65 -1.24 -22.69
C HIS A 253 -0.42 -2.05 -23.08
N HIS A 254 -0.64 -3.33 -23.40
CA HIS A 254 0.41 -4.20 -23.92
C HIS A 254 -0.18 -5.25 -24.87
N GLU A 255 0.52 -5.54 -25.97
CA GLU A 255 0.03 -6.41 -27.06
C GLU A 255 -0.29 -7.84 -26.62
N LYS A 256 0.39 -8.30 -25.57
CA LYS A 256 0.24 -9.66 -25.01
C LYS A 256 -0.91 -9.77 -24.00
N LEU A 257 -1.48 -8.64 -23.55
CA LEU A 257 -2.52 -8.63 -22.53
C LEU A 257 -3.90 -8.49 -23.17
N ILE A 258 -4.85 -9.27 -22.66
CA ILE A 258 -6.26 -9.22 -23.09
C ILE A 258 -6.95 -7.95 -22.58
N VAL A 259 -6.52 -7.44 -21.44
CA VAL A 259 -6.96 -6.17 -20.86
C VAL A 259 -5.73 -5.40 -20.36
N PRO A 260 -5.72 -4.06 -20.43
CA PRO A 260 -4.61 -3.26 -19.91
C PRO A 260 -4.45 -3.46 -18.40
N LEU A 261 -3.21 -3.35 -17.90
CA LEU A 261 -2.98 -3.24 -16.46
C LEU A 261 -3.49 -1.89 -15.98
N ILE A 262 -4.11 -1.85 -14.80
CA ILE A 262 -4.66 -0.62 -14.25
C ILE A 262 -3.69 -0.10 -13.19
N LYS A 263 -3.14 1.10 -13.42
CA LYS A 263 -2.28 1.79 -12.46
C LYS A 263 -2.99 3.03 -11.93
N CYS A 264 -3.03 3.17 -10.62
CA CYS A 264 -3.58 4.35 -9.93
C CYS A 264 -2.49 4.93 -9.02
N LYS A 265 -1.79 5.96 -9.49
CA LYS A 265 -0.57 6.49 -8.84
C LYS A 265 0.46 5.38 -8.59
N ASN A 266 0.75 5.04 -7.34
CA ASN A 266 1.68 3.98 -6.95
C ASN A 266 1.00 2.62 -6.69
N VAL A 267 -0.29 2.48 -7.00
CA VAL A 267 -1.03 1.22 -6.87
C VAL A 267 -1.17 0.58 -8.26
N ILE A 268 -0.72 -0.67 -8.40
CA ILE A 268 -0.95 -1.50 -9.59
C ILE A 268 -1.99 -2.55 -9.25
N ILE A 269 -3.08 -2.55 -10.01
CA ILE A 269 -4.15 -3.54 -9.94
C ILE A 269 -3.83 -4.62 -10.99
N LEU A 270 -3.56 -5.83 -10.51
CA LEU A 270 -3.30 -7.02 -11.31
C LEU A 270 -4.62 -7.77 -11.53
N THR A 271 -4.87 -8.18 -12.76
CA THR A 271 -6.09 -8.91 -13.15
C THR A 271 -5.90 -10.42 -13.18
N ALA A 272 -4.68 -10.89 -12.90
CA ALA A 272 -4.34 -12.30 -12.93
C ALA A 272 -5.21 -13.12 -11.96
N THR A 273 -5.76 -14.22 -12.47
CA THR A 273 -6.55 -15.20 -11.69
C THR A 273 -5.71 -16.38 -11.23
N ASN A 274 -4.51 -16.55 -11.79
CA ASN A 274 -3.59 -17.64 -11.48
C ASN A 274 -2.13 -17.22 -11.70
N ALA A 275 -1.19 -18.10 -11.30
CA ALA A 275 0.24 -17.81 -11.38
C ALA A 275 0.76 -17.65 -12.81
N LEU A 276 0.15 -18.29 -13.81
CA LEU A 276 0.56 -18.18 -15.20
C LEU A 276 0.18 -16.81 -15.78
N GLU A 277 -1.06 -16.37 -15.54
CA GLU A 277 -1.49 -15.02 -15.91
C GLU A 277 -0.67 -13.94 -15.20
N LEU A 278 -0.31 -14.16 -13.92
CA LEU A 278 0.61 -13.26 -13.21
C LEU A 278 1.99 -13.21 -13.88
N ASP A 279 2.51 -14.34 -14.38
CA ASP A 279 3.78 -14.37 -15.09
C ASP A 279 3.73 -13.51 -16.36
N GLU A 280 2.63 -13.61 -17.13
CA GLU A 280 2.40 -12.80 -18.32
C GLU A 280 2.26 -11.31 -18.00
N GLU A 281 1.39 -10.96 -17.06
CA GLU A 281 1.18 -9.58 -16.58
C GLU A 281 2.47 -8.96 -16.07
N TRP A 282 3.25 -9.70 -15.27
CA TRP A 282 4.52 -9.23 -14.74
C TRP A 282 5.53 -8.93 -15.84
N ASN A 283 5.68 -9.83 -16.82
CA ASN A 283 6.63 -9.61 -17.91
C ASN A 283 6.26 -8.37 -18.74
N CYS A 284 4.96 -8.19 -19.02
CA CYS A 284 4.46 -7.00 -19.71
C CYS A 284 4.73 -5.73 -18.90
N LEU A 285 4.48 -5.78 -17.57
CA LEU A 285 4.75 -4.66 -16.69
C LEU A 285 6.23 -4.26 -16.69
N ILE A 286 7.16 -5.23 -16.65
CA ILE A 286 8.59 -4.96 -16.72
C ILE A 286 8.98 -4.36 -18.07
N GLU A 287 8.45 -4.88 -19.19
CA GLU A 287 8.69 -4.34 -20.53
C GLU A 287 8.26 -2.87 -20.63
N LEU A 288 7.07 -2.55 -20.11
CA LEU A 288 6.53 -1.18 -20.05
C LEU A 288 7.36 -0.27 -19.14
N MET A 289 7.68 -0.72 -17.93
CA MET A 289 8.46 0.07 -16.97
C MET A 289 9.90 0.32 -17.40
N THR A 290 10.50 -0.60 -18.17
CA THR A 290 11.86 -0.44 -18.71
C THR A 290 11.89 0.56 -19.88
N SER A 291 10.76 0.75 -20.56
CA SER A 291 10.67 1.64 -21.72
C SER A 291 10.51 3.11 -21.33
N ASP A 292 10.03 3.38 -20.11
CA ASP A 292 9.64 4.73 -19.65
C ASP A 292 10.67 5.42 -18.72
N ASP A 293 11.84 4.81 -18.47
CA ASP A 293 12.90 5.33 -17.55
C ASP A 293 12.44 5.55 -16.08
N VAL A 294 11.19 5.23 -15.72
CA VAL A 294 10.55 5.52 -14.42
C VAL A 294 11.12 4.67 -13.27
N LEU A 295 11.78 3.55 -13.57
CA LEU A 295 12.43 2.71 -12.56
C LEU A 295 13.85 2.36 -12.97
N LEU A 296 14.81 3.04 -12.35
CA LEU A 296 16.22 2.64 -12.32
C LEU A 296 16.28 1.15 -11.98
N MET A 297 16.60 0.33 -12.98
CA MET A 297 16.76 -1.11 -12.82
C MET A 297 17.76 -1.35 -11.69
N MET A 298 17.24 -1.69 -10.52
CA MET A 298 18.07 -1.98 -9.35
C MET A 298 18.81 -3.27 -9.66
N GLN A 299 20.12 -3.32 -9.36
CA GLN A 299 20.85 -4.58 -9.43
C GLN A 299 20.11 -5.63 -8.59
N SER A 300 19.84 -6.79 -9.20
CA SER A 300 19.18 -7.91 -8.56
C SER A 300 19.93 -8.29 -7.29
N PHE A 301 19.18 -8.73 -6.28
CA PHE A 301 19.81 -9.25 -5.07
C PHE A 301 20.56 -10.54 -5.38
N VAL A 302 21.75 -10.65 -4.84
CA VAL A 302 22.48 -11.92 -4.81
C VAL A 302 22.13 -12.63 -3.51
N SER A 303 21.90 -13.93 -3.60
CA SER A 303 21.52 -14.77 -2.45
C SER A 303 22.32 -16.05 -2.40
N LYS A 304 22.71 -16.44 -1.19
CA LYS A 304 23.41 -17.71 -0.92
C LYS A 304 22.70 -18.46 0.20
N HIS A 305 22.50 -19.76 -0.01
CA HIS A 305 21.75 -20.63 0.90
C HIS A 305 22.64 -21.74 1.45
N LEU A 306 22.60 -21.94 2.77
CA LEU A 306 23.31 -23.02 3.44
C LEU A 306 22.31 -23.90 4.21
N THR A 307 22.59 -25.20 4.32
CA THR A 307 21.91 -26.10 5.25
C THR A 307 22.83 -26.51 6.39
N THR A 308 22.25 -26.76 7.57
CA THR A 308 22.96 -27.35 8.70
C THR A 308 22.06 -28.25 9.55
N ASN A 309 22.66 -29.26 10.17
CA ASN A 309 22.02 -30.13 11.17
C ASN A 309 22.19 -29.63 12.61
N LEU A 310 22.88 -28.51 12.82
CA LEU A 310 23.00 -27.86 14.12
C LEU A 310 21.62 -27.51 14.67
N THR A 311 21.46 -27.51 15.99
CA THR A 311 20.24 -27.09 16.68
C THR A 311 20.11 -25.56 16.72
N ASP A 312 18.89 -25.07 16.93
CA ASP A 312 18.61 -23.63 17.00
C ASP A 312 19.38 -22.95 18.15
N VAL A 313 19.60 -23.68 19.25
CA VAL A 313 20.35 -23.18 20.42
C VAL A 313 21.84 -23.01 20.09
N GLU A 314 22.41 -23.94 19.33
CA GLU A 314 23.83 -23.90 18.94
C GLU A 314 24.10 -22.72 18.00
N ILE A 315 23.17 -22.44 17.08
CA ILE A 315 23.38 -21.41 16.05
C ILE A 315 22.93 -20.01 16.46
N ALA A 316 21.98 -19.87 17.39
CA ALA A 316 21.37 -18.58 17.73
C ALA A 316 22.40 -17.50 18.04
N ARG A 317 23.31 -17.76 19.00
CA ARG A 317 24.30 -16.75 19.44
C ARG A 317 25.34 -16.43 18.36
N PRO A 318 25.94 -17.41 17.66
CA PRO A 318 26.81 -17.15 16.51
C PRO A 318 26.13 -16.35 15.40
N LEU A 319 24.87 -16.66 15.07
CA LEU A 319 24.12 -15.98 14.02
C LEU A 319 23.77 -14.54 14.41
N SER A 320 23.31 -14.30 15.64
CA SER A 320 23.06 -12.93 16.13
C SER A 320 24.32 -12.07 16.08
N LYS A 321 25.49 -12.62 16.44
CA LYS A 321 26.76 -11.90 16.28
C LYS A 321 27.09 -11.62 14.82
N LEU A 322 26.81 -12.57 13.94
CA LEU A 322 27.05 -12.40 12.51
C LEU A 322 26.19 -11.28 11.91
N CYS A 323 24.91 -11.18 12.29
CA CYS A 323 24.04 -10.07 11.89
C CYS A 323 24.59 -8.70 12.34
N LEU A 324 25.30 -8.64 13.48
CA LEU A 324 25.96 -7.41 13.94
C LEU A 324 27.25 -7.10 13.19
N GLU A 325 27.98 -8.13 12.74
CA GLU A 325 29.22 -8.00 11.96
C GLU A 325 28.95 -7.59 10.50
N PHE A 326 27.79 -8.00 9.96
CA PHE A 326 27.34 -7.74 8.59
C PHE A 326 25.95 -7.07 8.59
N PRO A 327 25.82 -5.85 9.14
CA PRO A 327 24.53 -5.16 9.23
C PRO A 327 23.97 -4.75 7.87
N ASP A 328 24.80 -4.82 6.83
CA ASP A 328 24.47 -4.54 5.44
C ASP A 328 23.82 -5.73 4.71
N LEU A 329 23.88 -6.94 5.29
CA LEU A 329 23.30 -8.14 4.72
C LEU A 329 22.03 -8.56 5.48
N TYR A 330 21.05 -9.04 4.72
CA TYR A 330 19.96 -9.81 5.32
C TYR A 330 20.44 -11.24 5.57
N ILE A 331 20.56 -11.58 6.84
CA ILE A 331 20.93 -12.91 7.31
C ILE A 331 19.77 -13.43 8.14
N GLY A 332 19.21 -14.55 7.72
CA GLY A 332 18.23 -15.24 8.54
C GLY A 332 18.22 -16.73 8.30
N CYS A 333 17.28 -17.40 8.96
CA CYS A 333 17.17 -18.84 8.92
C CYS A 333 15.73 -19.31 9.07
N HIS A 334 15.42 -20.48 8.51
CA HIS A 334 14.14 -21.15 8.72
C HIS A 334 14.30 -22.67 8.68
N ARG A 335 13.37 -23.39 9.30
CA ARG A 335 13.20 -24.84 9.13
C ARG A 335 11.82 -25.11 8.57
N LYS A 336 11.73 -26.09 7.67
CA LYS A 336 10.44 -26.65 7.25
C LYS A 336 9.75 -27.41 8.39
N SER A 337 10.52 -28.14 9.21
CA SER A 337 10.03 -28.81 10.41
C SER A 337 11.12 -28.93 11.47
N ARG A 338 10.74 -29.20 12.73
CA ARG A 338 11.71 -29.37 13.84
C ARG A 338 12.72 -30.51 13.63
N LYS A 339 12.43 -31.43 12.71
CA LYS A 339 13.28 -32.59 12.40
C LYS A 339 14.14 -32.39 11.14
N GLU A 340 13.88 -31.32 10.39
CA GLU A 340 14.58 -31.04 9.15
C GLU A 340 15.77 -30.09 9.38
N PRO A 341 16.77 -30.10 8.48
CA PRO A 341 17.90 -29.20 8.55
C PRO A 341 17.47 -27.72 8.57
N LEU A 342 18.26 -26.89 9.25
CA LEU A 342 18.10 -25.45 9.22
C LEU A 342 18.63 -24.92 7.89
N VAL A 343 17.80 -24.15 7.21
CA VAL A 343 18.20 -23.40 6.01
C VAL A 343 18.55 -21.99 6.43
N LEU A 344 19.77 -21.57 6.15
CA LEU A 344 20.27 -20.20 6.33
C LEU A 344 20.27 -19.51 4.98
N TYR A 345 19.88 -18.24 4.97
CA TYR A 345 19.87 -17.41 3.78
C TYR A 345 20.66 -16.13 4.06
N PHE A 346 21.56 -15.82 3.13
CA PHE A 346 22.35 -14.60 3.07
C PHE A 346 21.93 -13.87 1.83
N LYS A 347 21.55 -12.60 1.97
CA LYS A 347 21.07 -11.80 0.86
C LYS A 347 21.62 -10.38 0.93
N GLY A 348 22.11 -9.88 -0.20
CA GLY A 348 22.69 -8.55 -0.33
C GLY A 348 22.85 -8.16 -1.79
N LYS A 349 23.51 -7.03 -2.06
CA LYS A 349 23.85 -6.58 -3.43
C LYS A 349 25.30 -6.88 -3.83
N ASP A 350 26.13 -7.27 -2.88
CA ASP A 350 27.56 -7.53 -3.06
C ASP A 350 27.85 -9.01 -2.77
N GLN A 351 28.30 -9.74 -3.80
CA GLN A 351 28.60 -11.16 -3.71
C GLN A 351 29.81 -11.44 -2.80
N ASP A 352 30.87 -10.64 -2.90
CA ASP A 352 32.08 -10.82 -2.11
C ASP A 352 31.79 -10.62 -0.62
N ARG A 353 30.85 -9.71 -0.33
CA ARG A 353 30.36 -9.45 1.02
C ARG A 353 29.56 -10.64 1.58
N ILE A 354 28.70 -11.25 0.77
CA ILE A 354 27.98 -12.48 1.14
C ILE A 354 28.97 -13.62 1.40
N GLU A 355 29.97 -13.80 0.54
CA GLU A 355 31.00 -14.84 0.73
C GLU A 355 31.79 -14.62 2.02
N SER A 356 32.17 -13.37 2.31
CA SER A 356 32.82 -13.00 3.58
C SER A 356 31.98 -13.36 4.80
N ALA A 357 30.67 -13.13 4.75
CA ALA A 357 29.76 -13.48 5.85
C ALA A 357 29.61 -15.00 6.03
N VAL A 358 29.54 -15.74 4.92
CA VAL A 358 29.50 -17.21 4.95
C VAL A 358 30.80 -17.79 5.50
N GLU A 359 31.96 -17.28 5.10
CA GLU A 359 33.24 -17.69 5.68
C GLU A 359 33.33 -17.38 7.18
N ALA A 360 32.90 -16.19 7.60
CA ALA A 360 32.88 -15.79 9.00
C ALA A 360 31.96 -16.70 9.83
N LEU A 361 30.83 -17.14 9.28
CA LEU A 361 29.98 -18.15 9.91
C LEU A 361 30.69 -19.50 10.01
N ASN A 362 31.26 -20.01 8.91
CA ASN A 362 31.93 -21.30 8.88
C ASN A 362 33.08 -21.38 9.90
N LYS A 363 33.85 -20.30 10.07
CA LYS A 363 34.95 -20.21 11.07
C LYS A 363 34.48 -20.36 12.52
N LYS A 364 33.19 -20.13 12.81
CA LYS A 364 32.62 -20.26 14.16
C LYS A 364 32.24 -21.71 14.53
N PHE A 365 32.33 -22.64 13.59
CA PHE A 365 31.92 -24.04 13.76
C PHE A 365 32.96 -25.03 13.19
N CYS A 366 32.77 -26.31 13.47
CA CYS A 366 33.61 -27.36 12.90
C CYS A 366 33.47 -27.41 11.36
N PRO A 367 34.53 -27.76 10.62
CA PRO A 367 34.47 -27.97 9.17
C PRO A 367 33.34 -28.93 8.79
N GLY A 368 32.56 -28.59 7.77
CA GLY A 368 31.43 -29.40 7.28
C GLY A 368 30.12 -29.23 8.07
N ALA A 369 30.06 -28.30 9.03
CA ALA A 369 28.81 -27.98 9.72
C ALA A 369 27.74 -27.36 8.80
N PHE A 370 28.15 -26.74 7.70
CA PHE A 370 27.27 -26.12 6.72
C PHE A 370 27.52 -26.69 5.33
N VAL A 371 26.43 -26.91 4.58
CA VAL A 371 26.47 -27.39 3.19
C VAL A 371 25.73 -26.38 2.32
N GLU A 372 26.39 -25.90 1.27
CA GLU A 372 25.76 -24.98 0.32
C GLU A 372 24.68 -25.68 -0.51
N ILE A 373 23.58 -24.97 -0.74
CA ILE A 373 22.47 -25.42 -1.56
C ILE A 373 22.40 -24.48 -2.75
N ASN A 374 22.44 -25.04 -3.95
CA ASN A 374 22.14 -24.24 -5.14
C ASN A 374 20.64 -23.97 -5.17
N SER A 375 20.27 -22.69 -5.14
CA SER A 375 18.90 -22.24 -5.36
C SER A 375 18.48 -22.65 -6.79
N SER A 376 17.42 -23.44 -6.91
CA SER A 376 16.74 -23.70 -8.18
C SER A 376 15.88 -22.51 -8.62
#